data_AF-A0A943TZH5-F1
#
_entry.id   AF-A0A943TZH5-F1
#
_cell.length_a   1.000
_cell.length_b   1.000
_cell.length_c   1.000
_cell.angle_alpha   90.00
_cell.angle_beta   90.00
_cell.angle_gamma   90.00
#
_symmetry.space_group_name_H-M   'P 1'
#
loop_
_entity.id
_entity.type
_entity.pdbx_description
1 polymer ?
#
loop_
_entity_poly.entity_id
_entity_poly.type
_entity_poly.pdbx_seq_one_letter_code
_entity_poly.pdbx_strand_id
1 'polypeptide(L)'
;MLLKKAALLVCALLLVTAANLKLVYSVSVDGRALEGSWSRRSLENAQRAAYAAAEEVARGATALPEVETEARLSLLPARGDVTELTEAILYSADGVERAWAVSVDGVELGRAGDISALSESLEDIIGTQIPHTAVSAGFDTDIAIRAVAIPEGTESDLTELTAAIRGLARVYYVTPDGAQRYA
;
A
#
# COMPACT_ATOMS: atom_id res chain seq x y z
N MET A 1 -45.33 38.53 -10.95
CA MET A 1 -43.88 38.78 -11.16
C MET A 1 -42.99 37.81 -10.37
N LEU A 2 -43.30 37.49 -9.12
CA LEU A 2 -42.52 36.57 -8.26
C LEU A 2 -42.32 35.16 -8.85
N LEU A 3 -43.37 34.53 -9.39
CA LEU A 3 -43.31 33.20 -10.02
C LEU A 3 -42.31 33.13 -11.19
N LYS A 4 -42.27 34.15 -12.06
CA LYS A 4 -41.33 34.21 -13.19
C LYS A 4 -39.88 34.33 -12.71
N LYS A 5 -39.64 35.18 -11.70
CA LYS A 5 -38.31 35.33 -11.09
C LYS A 5 -37.85 34.04 -10.40
N ALA A 6 -38.75 33.37 -9.69
CA ALA A 6 -38.48 32.08 -9.06
C ALA A 6 -38.15 30.99 -10.08
N ALA A 7 -38.93 30.90 -11.18
CA ALA A 7 -38.65 29.95 -12.26
C ALA A 7 -37.28 30.18 -12.91
N LEU A 8 -36.93 31.44 -13.18
CA LEU A 8 -35.61 31.79 -13.74
C LEU A 8 -34.47 31.43 -12.78
N LEU A 9 -34.65 31.65 -11.47
CA LEU A 9 -33.67 31.27 -10.46
C LEU A 9 -33.47 29.74 -10.43
N VAL A 10 -34.55 28.96 -10.45
CA VAL A 10 -34.48 27.50 -10.50
C VAL A 10 -33.77 27.02 -11.76
N CYS A 11 -34.09 27.58 -12.93
CA CYS A 11 -33.39 27.24 -14.18
C CYS A 11 -31.89 27.57 -14.09
N ALA A 12 -31.53 28.72 -13.53
CA ALA A 12 -30.12 29.10 -13.35
C ALA A 12 -29.38 28.12 -12.43
N LEU A 13 -29.99 27.71 -11.31
CA LEU A 13 -29.42 26.73 -10.39
C LEU A 13 -29.26 25.35 -11.04
N LEU A 14 -30.23 24.91 -11.85
CA LEU A 14 -30.13 23.65 -12.59
C LEU A 14 -29.01 23.69 -13.63
N LEU A 15 -28.85 24.81 -14.35
CA LEU A 15 -27.75 24.98 -15.30
C LEU A 15 -26.39 24.98 -14.60
N VAL A 16 -26.27 25.66 -13.46
CA VAL A 16 -25.03 25.64 -12.66
C VAL A 16 -24.74 24.22 -12.17
N THR A 17 -25.74 23.52 -11.65
CA THR A 17 -25.60 22.12 -11.20
C THR A 17 -25.12 21.25 -12.36
N ALA A 18 -25.81 21.29 -13.50
CA ALA A 18 -25.49 20.49 -14.68
C ALA A 18 -24.09 20.80 -15.23
N ALA A 19 -23.68 22.07 -15.27
CA ALA A 19 -22.35 22.48 -15.72
C ALA A 19 -21.22 22.03 -14.78
N ASN A 20 -21.54 21.68 -13.52
CA ASN A 20 -20.59 21.23 -12.52
C ASN A 20 -20.68 19.72 -12.24
N LEU A 21 -21.56 18.98 -12.92
CA LEU A 21 -21.61 17.53 -12.82
C LEU A 21 -20.36 16.93 -13.49
N LYS A 22 -19.68 16.06 -12.74
CA LYS A 22 -18.50 15.32 -13.15
C LYS A 22 -18.87 13.85 -13.23
N LEU A 23 -18.41 13.19 -14.28
CA LEU A 23 -18.49 11.73 -14.36
C LEU A 23 -17.37 11.15 -13.50
N VAL A 24 -17.75 10.35 -12.50
CA VAL A 24 -16.84 9.63 -11.60
C VAL A 24 -17.18 8.15 -11.61
N TYR A 25 -16.22 7.32 -11.23
CA TYR A 25 -16.35 5.87 -11.27
C TYR A 25 -16.07 5.27 -9.91
N SER A 26 -16.94 4.39 -9.42
CA SER A 26 -16.59 3.41 -8.38
C SER A 26 -16.07 2.14 -9.04
N VAL A 27 -15.16 1.44 -8.37
CA VAL A 27 -14.45 0.29 -8.93
C VAL A 27 -14.57 -0.90 -7.98
N SER A 28 -14.76 -2.09 -8.55
CA SER A 28 -14.49 -3.36 -7.89
C SER A 28 -13.40 -4.11 -8.63
N VAL A 29 -12.53 -4.80 -7.88
CA VAL A 29 -11.51 -5.71 -8.41
C VAL A 29 -11.80 -7.10 -7.84
N ASP A 30 -12.02 -8.08 -8.71
CA ASP A 30 -12.46 -9.45 -8.37
C ASP A 30 -13.64 -9.47 -7.37
N GLY A 31 -14.62 -8.61 -7.62
CA GLY A 31 -15.81 -8.45 -6.77
C GLY A 31 -15.59 -7.70 -5.45
N ARG A 32 -14.37 -7.26 -5.13
CA ARG A 32 -14.09 -6.41 -3.96
C ARG A 32 -14.20 -4.95 -4.33
N ALA A 33 -15.22 -4.27 -3.80
CA ALA A 33 -15.40 -2.84 -4.00
C ALA A 33 -14.28 -2.04 -3.30
N LEU A 34 -13.65 -1.13 -4.03
CA LEU A 34 -12.64 -0.21 -3.50
C LEU A 34 -13.28 1.08 -2.99
N GLU A 35 -12.74 1.63 -1.90
CA GLU A 35 -13.22 2.89 -1.37
C GLU A 35 -12.77 4.08 -2.24
N GLY A 36 -13.73 4.95 -2.55
CA GLY A 36 -13.47 6.18 -3.28
C GLY A 36 -14.11 6.24 -4.66
N SER A 37 -13.63 7.19 -5.46
CA SER A 37 -14.09 7.35 -6.83
C SER A 37 -12.98 7.93 -7.70
N TRP A 38 -12.90 7.47 -8.94
CA TRP A 38 -11.83 7.80 -9.86
C TRP A 38 -12.36 8.52 -11.09
N SER A 39 -11.49 9.30 -11.72
CA SER A 39 -11.74 9.79 -13.07
C SER A 39 -11.44 8.67 -14.07
N ARG A 40 -12.01 8.74 -15.27
CA ARG A 40 -11.68 7.79 -16.35
C ARG A 40 -10.18 7.69 -16.62
N ARG A 41 -9.48 8.83 -16.62
CA ARG A 41 -8.02 8.88 -16.82
C ARG A 41 -7.27 8.17 -15.69
N SER A 42 -7.71 8.33 -14.45
CA SER A 42 -7.13 7.64 -13.29
C SER A 42 -7.26 6.13 -13.42
N LEU A 43 -8.43 5.64 -13.84
CA LEU A 43 -8.67 4.22 -14.09
C LEU A 43 -7.74 3.67 -15.17
N GLU A 44 -7.71 4.31 -16.33
CA GLU A 44 -6.88 3.88 -17.47
C GLU A 44 -5.38 3.88 -17.12
N ASN A 45 -4.93 4.86 -16.33
CA ASN A 45 -3.55 4.92 -15.87
C ASN A 45 -3.23 3.80 -14.87
N ALA A 46 -4.11 3.57 -13.90
CA ALA A 46 -3.91 2.53 -12.88
C ALA A 46 -3.90 1.13 -13.51
N GLN A 47 -4.86 0.83 -14.39
CA GLN A 47 -4.90 -0.44 -15.12
C GLN A 47 -3.64 -0.64 -15.95
N ARG A 48 -3.20 0.36 -16.72
CA ARG A 48 -1.99 0.25 -17.53
C ARG A 48 -0.75 -0.01 -16.68
N ALA A 49 -0.60 0.72 -15.58
CA ALA A 49 0.55 0.57 -14.69
C ALA A 49 0.53 -0.80 -13.99
N ALA A 50 -0.61 -1.23 -13.48
CA ALA A 50 -0.78 -2.50 -12.80
C ALA A 50 -0.53 -3.68 -13.75
N TYR A 51 -1.09 -3.65 -14.96
CA TYR A 51 -0.91 -4.74 -15.93
C TYR A 51 0.53 -4.84 -16.43
N ALA A 52 1.20 -3.70 -16.68
CA ALA A 52 2.61 -3.70 -17.05
C ALA A 52 3.48 -4.28 -15.91
N ALA A 53 3.24 -3.85 -14.66
CA ALA A 53 3.97 -4.39 -13.52
C ALA A 53 3.68 -5.89 -13.31
N ALA A 54 2.44 -6.34 -13.49
CA ALA A 54 2.07 -7.74 -13.35
C ALA A 54 2.75 -8.62 -14.41
N GLU A 55 2.87 -8.14 -15.66
CA GLU A 55 3.59 -8.83 -16.73
C GLU A 55 5.10 -8.90 -16.47
N GLU A 56 5.69 -7.85 -15.88
CA GLU A 56 7.11 -7.85 -15.51
C GLU A 56 7.42 -8.79 -14.34
N VAL A 57 6.51 -8.87 -13.37
CA VAL A 57 6.70 -9.63 -12.13
C VAL A 57 6.35 -11.10 -12.32
N ALA A 58 5.23 -11.40 -12.97
CA ALA A 58 4.80 -12.78 -13.17
C ALA A 58 5.75 -13.48 -14.15
N ARG A 59 6.38 -14.57 -13.71
CA ARG A 59 7.30 -15.38 -14.53
C ARG A 59 6.55 -16.31 -15.49
N GLY A 60 5.43 -15.88 -16.08
CA GLY A 60 4.54 -16.71 -16.86
C GLY A 60 3.31 -15.97 -17.39
N ALA A 61 2.32 -16.72 -17.88
CA ALA A 61 1.05 -16.13 -18.31
C ALA A 61 0.28 -15.64 -17.07
N THR A 62 0.16 -14.32 -16.93
CA THR A 62 -0.62 -13.66 -15.88
C THR A 62 -2.10 -13.62 -16.28
N ALA A 63 -2.98 -14.22 -15.47
CA ALA A 63 -4.39 -13.92 -15.58
C ALA A 63 -4.64 -12.53 -14.96
N LEU A 64 -5.18 -11.61 -15.75
CA LEU A 64 -5.51 -10.28 -15.27
C LEU A 64 -6.82 -10.33 -14.49
N PRO A 65 -6.94 -9.54 -13.41
CA PRO A 65 -8.14 -9.56 -12.59
C PRO A 65 -9.33 -8.91 -13.28
N GLU A 66 -10.52 -9.27 -12.82
CA GLU A 66 -11.76 -8.66 -13.29
C GLU A 66 -11.95 -7.29 -12.64
N VAL A 67 -11.89 -6.23 -13.46
CA VAL A 67 -12.11 -4.86 -13.01
C VAL A 67 -13.46 -4.37 -13.49
N GLU A 68 -14.40 -4.22 -12.57
CA GLU A 68 -15.72 -3.67 -12.86
C GLU A 68 -15.77 -2.19 -12.51
N THR A 69 -16.50 -1.40 -13.30
CA THR A 69 -16.64 0.04 -13.06
C THR A 69 -18.10 0.47 -13.14
N GLU A 70 -18.55 1.26 -12.17
CA GLU A 70 -19.87 1.87 -12.18
C GLU A 70 -19.75 3.38 -12.32
N ALA A 71 -20.36 3.94 -13.36
CA ALA A 71 -20.30 5.37 -13.65
C ALA A 71 -21.42 6.13 -12.94
N ARG A 72 -21.07 7.24 -12.28
CA ARG A 72 -22.01 8.10 -11.55
C ARG A 72 -21.72 9.58 -11.83
N LEU A 73 -22.77 10.40 -11.82
CA LEU A 73 -22.64 11.85 -11.91
C LEU A 73 -22.52 12.43 -10.50
N SER A 74 -21.48 13.23 -10.28
CA SER A 74 -21.15 13.82 -8.98
C SER A 74 -20.83 15.30 -9.11
N LEU A 75 -21.28 16.11 -8.15
CA LEU A 75 -20.83 17.51 -8.04
C LEU A 75 -19.44 17.62 -7.41
N LEU A 76 -18.98 16.54 -6.78
CA LEU A 76 -17.65 16.45 -6.18
C LEU A 76 -16.67 15.82 -7.18
N PRO A 77 -15.40 16.27 -7.20
CA PRO A 77 -14.36 15.59 -7.97
C PRO A 77 -14.15 14.16 -7.45
N ALA A 78 -13.57 13.32 -8.31
CA ALA A 78 -12.97 12.05 -7.93
C ALA A 78 -11.95 12.25 -6.77
N ARG A 79 -11.92 11.32 -5.82
CA ARG A 79 -11.11 11.38 -4.59
C ARG A 79 -10.39 10.07 -4.25
N GLY A 80 -10.53 9.03 -5.06
CA GLY A 80 -9.82 7.77 -4.85
C GLY A 80 -8.33 7.93 -5.15
N ASP A 81 -7.50 7.24 -4.38
CA ASP A 81 -6.06 7.19 -4.62
C ASP A 81 -5.76 6.30 -5.84
N VAL A 82 -4.96 6.81 -6.76
CA VAL A 82 -4.55 6.07 -7.96
C VAL A 82 -3.54 4.98 -7.59
N THR A 83 -2.70 5.20 -6.58
CA THR A 83 -1.72 4.23 -6.11
C THR A 83 -2.43 3.03 -5.49
N GLU A 84 -3.38 3.27 -4.59
CA GLU A 84 -4.20 2.22 -3.99
C GLU A 84 -4.98 1.41 -5.03
N LEU A 85 -5.58 2.08 -6.01
CA LEU A 85 -6.25 1.39 -7.14
C LEU A 85 -5.26 0.55 -7.96
N THR A 86 -4.07 1.09 -8.24
CA THR A 86 -3.03 0.37 -9.01
C THR A 86 -2.57 -0.87 -8.25
N GLU A 87 -2.31 -0.74 -6.95
CA GLU A 87 -1.94 -1.85 -6.09
C GLU A 87 -3.05 -2.89 -5.98
N ALA A 88 -4.30 -2.47 -5.81
CA ALA A 88 -5.44 -3.37 -5.75
C ALA A 88 -5.57 -4.20 -7.03
N ILE A 89 -5.36 -3.61 -8.20
CA ILE A 89 -5.35 -4.33 -9.48
C ILE A 89 -4.11 -5.23 -9.58
N LEU A 90 -2.93 -4.74 -9.22
CA LEU A 90 -1.68 -5.48 -9.34
C LEU A 90 -1.67 -6.76 -8.49
N TYR A 91 -2.01 -6.63 -7.21
CA TYR A 91 -1.98 -7.76 -6.26
C TYR A 91 -3.21 -8.68 -6.34
N SER A 92 -4.15 -8.37 -7.22
CA SER A 92 -5.23 -9.27 -7.62
C SER A 92 -4.86 -10.11 -8.85
N ALA A 93 -3.77 -9.79 -9.54
CA ALA A 93 -3.33 -10.57 -10.70
C ALA A 93 -2.68 -11.89 -10.26
N ASP A 94 -3.00 -12.97 -10.98
CA ASP A 94 -2.42 -14.30 -10.69
C ASP A 94 -0.89 -14.30 -10.85
N GLY A 95 -0.19 -14.97 -9.95
CA GLY A 95 1.28 -15.07 -9.99
C GLY A 95 2.03 -13.85 -9.45
N VAL A 96 1.32 -12.87 -8.86
CA VAL A 96 1.90 -11.68 -8.22
C VAL A 96 1.52 -11.65 -6.74
N GLU A 97 2.52 -11.51 -5.87
CA GLU A 97 2.33 -11.34 -4.44
C GLU A 97 2.91 -10.02 -3.94
N ARG A 98 2.28 -9.46 -2.90
CA ARG A 98 2.86 -8.36 -2.13
C ARG A 98 3.82 -8.94 -1.11
N ALA A 99 5.04 -8.43 -1.09
CA ALA A 99 6.03 -8.75 -0.08
C ALA A 99 6.73 -7.48 0.42
N TRP A 100 7.57 -7.64 1.44
CA TRP A 100 8.37 -6.57 2.03
C TRP A 100 9.84 -6.88 1.88
N ALA A 101 10.50 -6.18 0.97
CA ALA A 101 11.96 -6.26 0.81
C ALA A 101 12.62 -5.66 2.04
N VAL A 102 13.52 -6.43 2.65
CA VAL A 102 14.27 -6.05 3.84
C VAL A 102 15.73 -5.87 3.47
N SER A 103 16.30 -4.73 3.86
CA SER A 103 17.71 -4.43 3.70
C SER A 103 18.32 -3.90 4.98
N VAL A 104 19.59 -4.25 5.22
CA VAL A 104 20.39 -3.80 6.36
C VAL A 104 21.61 -3.06 5.82
N ASP A 105 21.79 -1.81 6.22
CA ASP A 105 22.83 -0.89 5.71
C ASP A 105 22.90 -0.86 4.16
N GLY A 106 21.72 -0.93 3.52
CA GLY A 106 21.56 -0.91 2.06
C GLY A 106 21.75 -2.25 1.35
N VAL A 107 22.09 -3.34 2.05
CA VAL A 107 22.19 -4.69 1.48
C VAL A 107 20.85 -5.41 1.61
N GLU A 108 20.23 -5.78 0.49
CA GLU A 108 18.98 -6.57 0.50
C GLU A 108 19.24 -8.00 1.01
N LEU A 109 18.53 -8.38 2.06
CA LEU A 109 18.65 -9.70 2.70
C LEU A 109 17.60 -10.69 2.18
N GLY A 110 16.40 -10.20 1.88
CA GLY A 110 15.30 -11.04 1.43
C GLY A 110 13.98 -10.29 1.39
N ARG A 111 12.88 -11.04 1.19
CA ARG A 111 11.52 -10.51 1.16
C ARG A 111 10.64 -11.29 2.12
N ALA A 112 9.95 -10.60 3.03
CA ALA A 112 8.96 -11.21 3.91
C ALA A 112 7.58 -11.18 3.25
N GLY A 113 6.79 -12.25 3.40
CA GLY A 113 5.40 -12.34 2.94
C GLY A 113 4.35 -11.79 3.92
N ASP A 114 4.76 -11.48 5.16
CA ASP A 114 3.90 -10.85 6.18
C ASP A 114 4.69 -9.82 6.99
N ILE A 115 4.31 -8.54 6.87
CA ILE A 115 4.90 -7.44 7.62
C ILE A 115 4.65 -7.51 9.12
N SER A 116 3.51 -8.07 9.54
CA SER A 116 3.15 -8.19 10.95
C SER A 116 4.06 -9.21 11.62
N ALA A 117 4.23 -10.38 10.99
CA ALA A 117 5.12 -11.43 11.46
C ALA A 117 6.60 -10.98 11.44
N LEU A 118 7.01 -10.23 10.41
CA LEU A 118 8.34 -9.60 10.38
C LEU A 118 8.55 -8.61 11.54
N SER A 119 7.56 -7.74 11.77
CA SER A 119 7.64 -6.74 12.85
C SER A 119 7.72 -7.41 14.22
N GLU A 120 6.88 -8.42 14.48
CA GLU A 120 6.92 -9.21 15.72
C GLU A 120 8.30 -9.89 15.90
N SER A 121 8.87 -10.44 14.83
CA SER A 121 10.21 -11.07 14.88
C SER A 121 11.32 -10.06 15.22
N LEU A 122 11.24 -8.85 14.68
CA LEU A 122 12.18 -7.76 15.00
C LEU A 122 12.05 -7.29 16.45
N GLU A 123 10.82 -7.18 16.94
CA GLU A 123 10.53 -6.85 18.34
C GLU A 123 11.05 -7.94 19.30
N ASP A 124 10.90 -9.22 18.95
CA ASP A 124 11.44 -10.35 19.73
C ASP A 124 12.98 -10.34 19.78
N ILE A 125 13.65 -10.02 18.65
CA ILE A 125 15.11 -9.87 18.63
C ILE A 125 15.57 -8.83 19.65
N ILE A 126 14.89 -7.69 19.73
CA ILE A 126 15.21 -6.62 20.69
C ILE A 126 14.86 -7.09 22.12
N GLY A 127 13.64 -7.57 22.33
CA GLY A 127 13.09 -7.92 23.64
C GLY A 127 13.88 -9.00 24.37
N THR A 128 14.46 -9.96 23.63
CA THR A 128 15.29 -11.05 24.18
C THR A 128 16.68 -10.60 24.62
N GLN A 129 17.15 -9.44 24.17
CA GLN A 129 18.53 -8.96 24.36
C GLN A 129 18.66 -7.85 25.40
N ILE A 130 17.57 -7.18 25.75
CA ILE A 130 17.61 -6.00 26.62
C ILE A 130 17.22 -6.33 28.08
N PRO A 131 17.83 -5.67 29.07
CA PRO A 131 17.39 -5.80 30.46
C PRO A 131 16.03 -5.11 30.66
N HIS A 132 15.23 -5.61 31.62
CA HIS A 132 13.92 -5.02 31.97
C HIS A 132 14.00 -3.56 32.46
N THR A 133 15.18 -3.07 32.80
CA THR A 133 15.40 -1.67 33.21
C THR A 133 15.62 -0.73 32.03
N ALA A 134 15.71 -1.23 30.79
CA ALA A 134 15.87 -0.39 29.61
C ALA A 134 14.65 0.52 29.41
N VAL A 135 14.88 1.78 29.05
CA VAL A 135 13.81 2.76 28.78
C VAL A 135 13.47 2.86 27.29
N SER A 136 14.41 2.49 26.42
CA SER A 136 14.23 2.35 24.99
C SER A 136 15.29 1.41 24.42
N ALA A 137 15.03 0.87 23.23
CA ALA A 137 15.95 0.00 22.51
C ALA A 137 15.70 0.06 21.01
N GLY A 138 16.69 -0.41 20.24
CA GLY A 138 16.62 -0.43 18.79
C GLY A 138 17.81 -1.16 18.17
N PHE A 139 17.90 -1.11 16.85
CA PHE A 139 19.03 -1.63 16.10
C PHE A 139 20.04 -0.51 15.81
N ASP A 140 21.32 -0.79 16.01
CA ASP A 140 22.45 0.09 15.67
C ASP A 140 22.89 -0.12 14.21
N THR A 141 21.91 -0.22 13.33
CA THR A 141 22.07 -0.38 11.88
C THR A 141 20.79 0.12 11.20
N ASP A 142 20.89 0.53 9.94
CA ASP A 142 19.73 0.97 9.18
C ASP A 142 18.98 -0.25 8.61
N ILE A 143 17.87 -0.63 9.23
CA ILE A 143 16.95 -1.63 8.70
C ILE A 143 15.86 -0.93 7.90
N ALA A 144 15.94 -1.03 6.58
CA ALA A 144 14.93 -0.50 5.67
C ALA A 144 13.98 -1.60 5.20
N ILE A 145 12.68 -1.33 5.28
CA ILE A 145 11.60 -2.22 4.84
C ILE A 145 10.77 -1.49 3.79
N ARG A 146 10.56 -2.11 2.63
CA ARG A 146 9.80 -1.51 1.52
C ARG A 146 8.86 -2.53 0.90
N ALA A 147 7.61 -2.12 0.66
CA ALA A 147 6.65 -2.92 -0.08
C ALA A 147 7.11 -3.11 -1.54
N VAL A 148 7.04 -4.35 -2.02
CA VAL A 148 7.43 -4.75 -3.38
C VAL A 148 6.45 -5.79 -3.91
N ALA A 149 6.27 -5.82 -5.23
CA ALA A 149 5.62 -6.93 -5.91
C ALA A 149 6.65 -7.99 -6.26
N ILE A 150 6.35 -9.25 -5.96
CA ILE A 150 7.22 -10.40 -6.25
C ILE A 150 6.43 -11.47 -7.01
N PRO A 151 7.10 -12.34 -7.77
CA PRO A 151 6.46 -13.54 -8.27
C PRO A 151 5.96 -14.38 -7.10
N GLU A 152 4.77 -14.96 -7.26
CA GLU A 152 4.15 -15.82 -6.26
C GLU A 152 5.10 -16.94 -5.77
N GLY A 153 5.16 -17.14 -4.46
CA GLY A 153 5.97 -18.18 -3.82
C GLY A 153 7.49 -17.94 -3.86
N THR A 154 7.92 -16.69 -4.08
CA THR A 154 9.36 -16.32 -4.09
C THR A 154 9.80 -15.49 -2.88
N GLU A 155 8.95 -15.42 -1.87
CA GLU A 155 9.28 -14.91 -0.54
C GLU A 155 10.38 -15.73 0.13
N SER A 156 11.12 -15.08 1.04
CA SER A 156 12.17 -15.69 1.84
C SER A 156 11.58 -16.38 3.07
N ASP A 157 12.21 -17.45 3.53
CA ASP A 157 11.86 -18.03 4.83
C ASP A 157 12.09 -16.99 5.93
N LEU A 158 11.03 -16.73 6.71
CA LEU A 158 11.06 -15.68 7.73
C LEU A 158 12.08 -15.98 8.84
N THR A 159 12.30 -17.26 9.17
CA THR A 159 13.26 -17.66 10.20
C THR A 159 14.68 -17.40 9.73
N GLU A 160 15.00 -17.75 8.48
CA GLU A 160 16.30 -17.48 7.87
C GLU A 160 16.56 -15.97 7.75
N LEU A 161 15.57 -15.21 7.29
CA LEU A 161 15.66 -13.76 7.18
C LEU A 161 15.91 -13.09 8.55
N THR A 162 15.16 -13.51 9.57
CA THR A 162 15.29 -13.01 10.94
C THR A 162 16.66 -13.38 11.55
N ALA A 163 17.16 -14.59 11.27
CA ALA A 163 18.49 -15.00 11.69
C ALA A 163 19.60 -14.17 11.01
N ALA A 164 19.45 -13.86 9.72
CA ALA A 164 20.37 -13.00 9.00
C ALA A 164 20.39 -11.57 9.58
N ILE A 165 19.22 -11.00 9.86
CA ILE A 165 19.11 -9.69 10.52
C ILE A 165 19.80 -9.74 11.89
N ARG A 166 19.53 -10.76 12.72
CA ARG A 166 20.18 -10.91 14.03
C ARG A 166 21.71 -10.98 13.94
N GLY A 167 22.24 -11.58 12.86
CA GLY A 167 23.68 -11.67 12.63
C GLY A 167 24.33 -10.35 12.19
N LEU A 168 23.57 -9.41 11.62
CA LEU A 168 24.05 -8.15 11.06
C LEU A 168 23.68 -6.93 11.91
N ALA A 169 22.57 -6.99 12.64
CA ALA A 169 21.97 -5.88 13.35
C ALA A 169 22.22 -6.02 14.85
N ARG A 170 23.12 -5.17 15.38
CA ARG A 170 23.39 -5.12 16.81
C ARG A 170 22.28 -4.37 17.54
N VAL A 171 21.82 -4.90 18.68
CA VAL A 171 20.82 -4.23 19.51
C VAL A 171 21.51 -3.25 20.47
N TYR A 172 21.01 -2.02 20.51
CA TYR A 172 21.33 -1.04 21.55
C TYR A 172 20.13 -0.84 22.47
N TYR A 173 20.39 -0.42 23.70
CA TYR A 173 19.37 0.01 24.65
C TYR A 173 19.85 1.20 25.48
N VAL A 174 18.90 1.99 25.99
CA VAL A 174 19.18 3.14 26.85
C VAL A 174 18.78 2.79 28.28
N THR A 175 19.66 3.05 29.24
CA THR A 175 19.40 2.86 30.68
C THR A 175 18.72 4.08 31.29
N PRO A 176 18.13 3.98 32.51
CA PRO A 176 17.42 5.10 33.14
C PRO A 176 18.29 6.33 33.43
N ASP A 177 19.61 6.16 33.49
CA ASP A 177 20.61 7.24 33.61
C ASP A 177 20.91 7.93 32.27
N GLY A 178 20.28 7.50 31.17
CA GLY A 178 20.45 8.04 29.82
C GLY A 178 21.63 7.45 29.04
N ALA A 179 22.37 6.50 29.61
CA ALA A 179 23.51 5.89 28.90
C ALA A 179 23.03 4.87 27.86
N GLN A 180 23.55 4.99 26.63
CA GLN A 180 23.38 3.95 25.60
C GLN A 180 24.37 2.81 25.87
N ARG A 181 23.85 1.59 25.84
CA ARG A 181 24.59 0.35 25.99
C ARG A 181 24.18 -0.60 24.88
N TYR A 182 24.95 -1.67 24.75
CA TYR A 182 24.72 -2.70 23.77
C TYR A 182 24.48 -4.03 24.47
N ALA A 183 23.58 -4.83 23.89
CA ALA A 183 23.40 -6.21 24.29
C ALA A 183 24.58 -7.09 23.83
#